data_AF-A0A158EGP5-F1
#
_entry.id   AF-A0A158EGP5-F1
#
_cell.length_a   1.000
_cell.length_b   1.000
_cell.length_c   1.000
_cell.angle_alpha   90.00
_cell.angle_beta   90.00
_cell.angle_gamma   90.00
#
_symmetry.space_group_name_H-M   'P 1'
#
loop_
_entity.id
_entity.type
_entity.pdbx_description
1 polymer ?
#
loop_
_entity_poly.entity_id
_entity_poly.type
_entity_poly.pdbx_seq_one_letter_code
_entity_poly.pdbx_strand_id
1 'polypeptide(L)'
;MADPQRTYPLWADNKVPEVTIAFWLIKILSTTVGETAADYLAVNVELGTLLTDVITVALLAIALGVQLRFRKLVPWAYWLTVVLISVVGTQITDALTDGAGVSLYISTTCFTVILAIVFWAWYRSEGTLSIRHIDTLRRELFYWVVILCTFALGTAAGDLATEALGLGFSWGVVVFGALIAATAAAAYLGVNRVLAFWIAYILTRPLGASLGDLLSQSRTYGGVGFGTVYTSVGFLVLIIALVVLVSIRKPSAEDSRTAQI
;
A
#
# COMPACT_ATOMS: atom_id res chain seq x y z
N MET A 1 -35.33 -15.27 -26.79
CA MET A 1 -35.12 -15.95 -25.50
C MET A 1 -33.67 -15.75 -25.12
N ALA A 2 -33.42 -15.18 -23.94
CA ALA A 2 -32.09 -14.73 -23.50
C ALA A 2 -31.16 -15.91 -23.18
N ASP A 3 -29.89 -15.68 -23.49
CA ASP A 3 -28.71 -16.58 -23.44
C ASP A 3 -28.45 -17.19 -22.04
N PRO A 4 -28.06 -18.48 -21.92
CA PRO A 4 -27.84 -19.15 -20.65
C PRO A 4 -26.42 -18.91 -20.13
N GLN A 5 -26.30 -18.70 -18.82
CA GLN A 5 -25.02 -18.56 -18.07
C GLN A 5 -24.32 -17.19 -18.22
N ARG A 6 -24.84 -16.18 -17.51
CA ARG A 6 -23.94 -15.16 -16.93
C ARG A 6 -23.10 -15.83 -15.84
N THR A 7 -21.98 -16.43 -16.22
CA THR A 7 -20.89 -16.74 -15.30
C THR A 7 -20.36 -15.40 -14.79
N TYR A 8 -20.86 -14.95 -13.64
CA TYR A 8 -20.17 -13.90 -12.90
C TYR A 8 -18.80 -14.46 -12.55
N PRO A 9 -17.68 -13.88 -13.02
CA PRO A 9 -16.37 -14.33 -12.59
C PRO A 9 -16.33 -14.22 -11.06
N LEU A 10 -16.18 -15.37 -10.40
CA LEU A 10 -15.94 -15.42 -8.97
C LEU A 10 -14.64 -14.64 -8.69
N TRP A 11 -14.43 -14.16 -7.46
CA TRP A 11 -13.17 -13.51 -7.06
C TRP A 11 -11.91 -14.32 -7.46
N ALA A 12 -12.08 -15.63 -7.69
CA ALA A 12 -11.10 -16.56 -8.25
C ALA A 12 -10.47 -16.16 -9.61
N ASP A 13 -11.15 -15.34 -10.42
CA ASP A 13 -10.60 -14.84 -11.69
C ASP A 13 -10.06 -13.39 -11.59
N ASN A 14 -10.11 -12.79 -10.40
CA ASN A 14 -9.50 -11.49 -10.13
C ASN A 14 -7.99 -11.64 -9.90
N LYS A 15 -7.21 -10.61 -10.24
CA LYS A 15 -5.76 -10.57 -9.96
C LYS A 15 -5.41 -9.97 -8.59
N VAL A 16 -6.38 -9.40 -7.90
CA VAL A 16 -6.23 -8.77 -6.59
C VAL A 16 -6.76 -9.72 -5.49
N PRO A 17 -6.07 -9.87 -4.35
CA PRO A 17 -6.56 -10.67 -3.23
C PRO A 17 -7.88 -10.16 -2.67
N GLU A 18 -8.65 -11.07 -2.08
CA GLU A 18 -9.89 -10.71 -1.39
C GLU A 18 -9.61 -9.79 -0.21
N VAL A 19 -10.45 -8.76 -0.04
CA VAL A 19 -10.32 -7.76 1.02
C VAL A 19 -10.77 -8.35 2.36
N THR A 20 -9.92 -9.20 2.91
CA THR A 20 -10.07 -9.84 4.22
C THR A 20 -9.25 -9.13 5.29
N ILE A 21 -9.36 -9.57 6.56
CA ILE A 21 -8.47 -9.10 7.62
C ILE A 21 -7.00 -9.40 7.27
N ALA A 22 -6.71 -10.56 6.67
CA ALA A 22 -5.36 -10.92 6.24
C ALA A 22 -4.82 -9.95 5.18
N PHE A 23 -5.66 -9.48 4.25
CA PHE A 23 -5.26 -8.45 3.29
C PHE A 23 -4.82 -7.17 3.98
N TRP A 24 -5.61 -6.67 4.94
CA TRP A 24 -5.26 -5.44 5.66
C TRP A 24 -4.01 -5.60 6.52
N LEU A 25 -3.85 -6.74 7.19
CA LEU A 25 -2.65 -7.03 7.97
C LEU A 25 -1.41 -7.07 7.10
N ILE A 26 -1.39 -7.86 6.02
CA ILE A 26 -0.22 -7.95 5.15
C ILE A 26 0.08 -6.58 4.54
N LYS A 27 -0.96 -5.82 4.13
CA LYS A 27 -0.79 -4.47 3.60
C LYS A 27 -0.12 -3.52 4.60
N ILE A 28 -0.59 -3.47 5.85
CA ILE A 28 0.00 -2.62 6.90
C ILE A 28 1.46 -3.04 7.18
N LEU A 29 1.72 -4.36 7.27
CA LEU A 29 3.08 -4.85 7.46
C LEU A 29 3.99 -4.48 6.27
N SER A 30 3.50 -4.61 5.04
CA SER A 30 4.23 -4.20 3.84
C SER A 30 4.53 -2.70 3.85
N THR A 31 3.58 -1.87 4.29
CA THR A 31 3.82 -0.43 4.42
C THR A 31 4.89 -0.11 5.48
N THR A 32 4.97 -0.86 6.57
CA THR A 32 6.04 -0.67 7.55
C THR A 32 7.39 -1.12 7.02
N VAL A 33 7.47 -2.27 6.35
CA VAL A 33 8.72 -2.72 5.68
C VAL A 33 9.18 -1.73 4.63
N GLY A 34 8.25 -1.17 3.86
CA GLY A 34 8.57 -0.20 2.81
C GLY A 34 9.28 1.03 3.33
N GLU A 35 8.84 1.54 4.48
CA GLU A 35 9.44 2.69 5.16
C GLU A 35 10.86 2.33 5.62
N THR A 36 10.97 1.34 6.51
CA THR A 36 12.23 1.02 7.16
C THR A 36 13.29 0.46 6.20
N ALA A 37 12.86 -0.17 5.09
CA ALA A 37 13.76 -0.61 4.05
C ALA A 37 14.25 0.56 3.18
N ALA A 38 13.40 1.54 2.87
CA ALA A 38 13.83 2.74 2.14
C ALA A 38 14.88 3.51 2.95
N ASP A 39 14.64 3.74 4.24
CA ASP A 39 15.60 4.38 5.15
C ASP A 39 16.95 3.65 5.17
N TYR A 40 16.89 2.32 5.29
CA TYR A 40 18.09 1.49 5.32
C TYR A 40 18.86 1.59 4.01
N LEU A 41 18.17 1.55 2.87
CA LEU A 41 18.81 1.70 1.56
C LEU A 41 19.47 3.09 1.41
N ALA A 42 18.81 4.14 1.91
CA ALA A 42 19.32 5.51 1.83
C ALA A 42 20.57 5.73 2.69
N VAL A 43 20.59 5.18 3.92
CA VAL A 43 21.63 5.49 4.91
C VAL A 43 22.76 4.46 4.97
N ASN A 44 22.43 3.16 4.83
CA ASN A 44 23.36 2.08 5.22
C ASN A 44 24.05 1.38 4.04
N VAL A 45 23.55 1.54 2.82
CA VAL A 45 24.01 0.72 1.69
C VAL A 45 25.29 1.25 1.05
N GLU A 46 25.75 2.48 1.38
CA GLU A 46 26.99 3.11 0.89
C GLU A 46 27.16 3.18 -0.65
N LEU A 47 26.18 2.69 -1.43
CA LEU A 47 26.15 2.70 -2.89
C LEU A 47 25.74 4.07 -3.47
N GLY A 48 25.27 4.98 -2.62
CA GLY A 48 24.68 6.27 -3.00
C GLY A 48 23.19 6.17 -3.34
N THR A 49 22.42 7.18 -2.93
CA THR A 49 20.95 7.23 -3.03
C THR A 49 20.44 7.00 -4.45
N LEU A 50 21.05 7.64 -5.44
CA LEU A 50 20.65 7.50 -6.84
C LEU A 50 20.78 6.04 -7.34
N LEU A 51 21.86 5.35 -6.97
CA LEU A 51 22.09 3.98 -7.44
C LEU A 51 21.13 3.01 -6.75
N THR A 52 20.88 3.19 -5.44
CA THR A 52 19.88 2.40 -4.71
C THR A 52 18.49 2.58 -5.30
N ASP A 53 18.08 3.81 -5.61
CA ASP A 53 16.77 4.12 -6.20
C ASP A 53 16.60 3.46 -7.58
N VAL A 54 17.63 3.53 -8.43
CA VAL A 54 17.60 2.89 -9.75
C VAL A 54 17.46 1.37 -9.62
N ILE A 55 18.16 0.75 -8.67
CA ILE A 55 18.06 -0.70 -8.42
C ILE A 55 16.66 -1.09 -7.94
N THR A 56 16.10 -0.39 -6.95
CA THR A 56 14.74 -0.69 -6.46
C THR A 56 13.67 -0.45 -7.51
N VAL A 57 13.77 0.62 -8.30
CA VAL A 57 12.86 0.87 -9.43
C VAL A 57 12.97 -0.23 -10.49
N ALA A 58 14.19 -0.70 -10.79
CA ALA A 58 14.38 -1.81 -11.73
C ALA A 58 13.76 -3.11 -11.21
N LEU A 59 13.94 -3.43 -9.91
CA LEU A 59 13.31 -4.58 -9.27
C LEU A 59 11.79 -4.48 -9.29
N LEU A 60 11.23 -3.29 -9.02
CA LEU A 60 9.80 -3.03 -9.13
C LEU A 60 9.30 -3.25 -10.56
N ALA A 61 10.00 -2.74 -11.57
CA ALA A 61 9.63 -2.90 -12.96
C ALA A 61 9.61 -4.39 -13.37
N ILE A 62 10.58 -5.18 -12.90
CA ILE A 62 10.62 -6.63 -13.11
C ILE A 62 9.42 -7.31 -12.42
N ALA A 63 9.15 -6.98 -11.15
CA ALA A 63 8.06 -7.57 -10.39
C ALA A 63 6.69 -7.24 -11.01
N LEU A 64 6.47 -5.98 -11.42
CA LEU A 64 5.29 -5.58 -12.18
C LEU A 64 5.20 -6.35 -13.50
N GLY A 65 6.30 -6.46 -14.26
CA GLY A 65 6.32 -7.22 -15.51
C GLY A 65 5.95 -8.69 -15.31
N VAL A 66 6.37 -9.31 -14.21
CA VAL A 66 5.97 -10.66 -13.81
C VAL A 66 4.49 -10.72 -13.42
N GLN A 67 4.02 -9.77 -12.60
CA GLN A 67 2.63 -9.68 -12.16
C GLN A 67 1.66 -9.53 -13.33
N LEU A 68 1.96 -8.64 -14.27
CA LEU A 68 1.14 -8.38 -15.46
C LEU A 68 1.02 -9.63 -16.37
N ARG A 69 2.01 -10.53 -16.36
CA ARG A 69 1.97 -11.79 -17.14
C ARG A 69 1.02 -12.82 -16.56
N PHE A 70 0.78 -12.80 -15.25
CA PHE A 70 -0.16 -13.74 -14.63
C PHE A 70 -1.59 -13.39 -15.01
N ARG A 71 -2.37 -14.39 -15.41
CA ARG A 71 -3.79 -14.23 -15.76
C ARG A 71 -4.74 -14.37 -14.57
N LYS A 72 -4.23 -14.82 -13.42
CA LYS A 72 -4.96 -15.02 -12.16
C LYS A 72 -4.10 -14.53 -11.00
N LEU A 73 -4.72 -14.30 -9.84
CA LEU A 73 -4.01 -13.96 -8.61
C LEU A 73 -2.92 -15.00 -8.28
N VAL A 74 -1.67 -14.53 -8.22
CA VAL A 74 -0.55 -15.26 -7.67
C VAL A 74 -0.11 -14.51 -6.40
N PRO A 75 -0.46 -14.99 -5.19
CA PRO A 75 -0.33 -14.21 -3.97
C PRO A 75 1.08 -13.69 -3.70
N TRP A 76 2.11 -14.52 -3.89
CA TRP A 76 3.49 -14.11 -3.65
C TRP A 76 3.95 -13.00 -4.60
N ALA A 77 3.56 -13.05 -5.88
CA ALA A 77 3.94 -12.06 -6.88
C ALA A 77 3.25 -10.71 -6.62
N TYR A 78 1.97 -10.77 -6.25
CA TYR A 78 1.20 -9.59 -5.87
C TYR A 78 1.80 -8.91 -4.64
N TRP A 79 2.07 -9.65 -3.56
CA TRP A 79 2.59 -9.07 -2.33
C TRP A 79 4.04 -8.59 -2.46
N LEU A 80 4.87 -9.31 -3.24
CA LEU A 80 6.21 -8.82 -3.60
C LEU A 80 6.12 -7.48 -4.32
N THR A 81 5.21 -7.34 -5.28
CA THR A 81 4.97 -6.09 -6.00
C THR A 81 4.52 -4.99 -5.04
N VAL A 82 3.59 -5.28 -4.12
CA VAL A 82 3.15 -4.30 -3.10
C VAL A 82 4.29 -3.85 -2.19
N VAL A 83 5.18 -4.77 -1.76
CA VAL A 83 6.37 -4.42 -0.97
C VAL A 83 7.35 -3.56 -1.77
N LEU A 84 7.65 -3.91 -3.02
CA LEU A 84 8.55 -3.10 -3.85
C LEU A 84 7.96 -1.71 -4.17
N ILE A 85 6.66 -1.63 -4.43
CA ILE A 85 6.00 -0.32 -4.57
C ILE A 85 6.07 0.46 -3.27
N SER A 86 5.97 -0.20 -2.12
CA SER A 86 6.05 0.48 -0.84
C SER A 86 7.39 1.15 -0.60
N VAL A 87 8.49 0.52 -1.00
CA VAL A 87 9.85 1.07 -0.91
C VAL A 87 10.04 2.20 -1.92
N VAL A 88 9.71 1.96 -3.19
CA VAL A 88 9.85 2.96 -4.26
C VAL A 88 8.96 4.19 -4.00
N GLY A 89 7.76 3.98 -3.43
CA GLY A 89 6.87 5.07 -3.05
C GLY A 89 7.47 5.99 -2.00
N THR A 90 8.17 5.44 -1.00
CA THR A 90 8.96 6.24 -0.02
C THR A 90 10.05 7.01 -0.74
N GLN A 91 10.90 6.31 -1.49
CA GLN A 91 12.06 6.91 -2.19
C GLN A 91 11.65 8.07 -3.11
N ILE A 92 10.49 7.98 -3.78
CA ILE A 92 9.96 9.08 -4.61
C ILE A 92 9.64 10.30 -3.76
N THR A 93 9.04 10.11 -2.59
CA THR A 93 8.74 11.20 -1.66
C THR A 93 10.02 11.80 -1.11
N ASP A 94 10.93 10.98 -0.58
CA ASP A 94 12.19 11.42 0.05
C ASP A 94 13.09 12.13 -0.96
N ALA A 95 13.14 11.65 -2.20
CA ALA A 95 13.89 12.31 -3.27
C ALA A 95 13.36 13.72 -3.56
N LEU A 96 12.04 13.96 -3.41
CA LEU A 96 11.46 15.29 -3.57
C LEU A 96 11.67 16.16 -2.33
N THR A 97 11.42 15.62 -1.14
CA THR A 97 11.42 16.40 0.11
C THR A 97 12.82 16.63 0.63
N ASP A 98 13.58 15.55 0.80
CA ASP A 98 14.92 15.59 1.38
C ASP A 98 15.99 15.82 0.32
N GLY A 99 15.83 15.19 -0.85
CA GLY A 99 16.76 15.33 -1.96
C GLY A 99 16.65 16.68 -2.67
N ALA A 100 15.44 17.11 -3.01
CA ALA A 100 15.19 18.35 -3.76
C ALA A 100 14.71 19.53 -2.89
N GLY A 101 14.51 19.33 -1.58
CA GLY A 101 14.11 20.39 -0.65
C GLY A 101 12.67 20.88 -0.83
N VAL A 102 11.80 20.10 -1.48
CA VAL A 102 10.39 20.47 -1.68
C VAL A 102 9.65 20.31 -0.35
N SER A 103 8.88 21.31 0.07
CA SER A 103 8.18 21.20 1.35
C SER A 103 7.15 20.08 1.36
N LEU A 104 6.97 19.44 2.52
CA LEU A 104 5.99 18.37 2.73
C LEU A 104 4.55 18.80 2.41
N TYR A 105 4.22 20.08 2.60
CA TYR A 105 2.91 20.63 2.22
C TYR A 105 2.71 20.60 0.71
N ILE A 106 3.74 20.95 -0.06
CA ILE A 106 3.70 20.96 -1.52
C ILE A 106 3.68 19.52 -2.05
N SER A 107 4.57 18.65 -1.59
CA SER A 107 4.62 17.25 -2.05
C SER A 107 3.32 16.52 -1.77
N THR A 108 2.76 16.63 -0.55
CA THR A 108 1.46 16.05 -0.19
C THR A 108 0.32 16.57 -1.06
N THR A 109 0.29 17.88 -1.31
CA THR A 109 -0.74 18.48 -2.18
C THR A 109 -0.60 17.99 -3.62
N CYS A 110 0.62 17.97 -4.16
CA CYS A 110 0.91 17.47 -5.49
C CYS A 110 0.51 16.01 -5.67
N PHE A 111 0.90 15.12 -4.74
CA PHE A 111 0.51 13.71 -4.80
C PHE A 111 -1.01 13.52 -4.67
N THR A 112 -1.68 14.32 -3.86
CA THR A 112 -3.14 14.31 -3.74
C THR A 112 -3.80 14.66 -5.08
N VAL A 113 -3.33 15.72 -5.74
CA VAL A 113 -3.84 16.15 -7.05
C VAL A 113 -3.57 15.09 -8.12
N ILE A 114 -2.37 14.53 -8.16
CA ILE A 114 -2.00 13.45 -9.10
C ILE A 114 -2.91 12.24 -8.87
N LEU A 115 -3.08 11.80 -7.62
CA LEU A 115 -3.94 10.67 -7.28
C LEU A 115 -5.40 10.92 -7.70
N ALA A 116 -5.92 12.13 -7.49
CA ALA A 116 -7.26 12.51 -7.93
C ALA A 116 -7.41 12.46 -9.45
N ILE A 117 -6.40 12.93 -10.21
CA ILE A 117 -6.38 12.84 -11.67
C ILE A 117 -6.37 11.38 -12.14
N VAL A 118 -5.56 10.52 -11.51
CA VAL A 118 -5.50 9.08 -11.85
C VAL A 118 -6.84 8.41 -11.57
N PHE A 119 -7.46 8.67 -10.41
CA PHE A 119 -8.81 8.15 -10.11
C PHE A 119 -9.84 8.63 -11.11
N TRP A 120 -9.82 9.92 -11.47
CA TRP A 120 -10.72 10.47 -12.48
C TRP A 120 -10.52 9.81 -13.85
N ALA A 121 -9.27 9.64 -14.29
CA ALA A 121 -8.95 8.99 -15.55
C ALA A 121 -9.39 7.52 -15.58
N TRP A 122 -9.21 6.80 -14.47
CA TRP A 122 -9.67 5.42 -14.32
C TRP A 122 -11.20 5.34 -14.36
N TYR A 123 -11.89 6.16 -13.55
CA TYR A 123 -13.36 6.18 -13.52
C TYR A 123 -13.96 6.55 -14.89
N ARG A 124 -13.36 7.50 -15.61
CA ARG A 124 -13.80 7.88 -16.96
C ARG A 124 -13.61 6.75 -17.98
N SER A 125 -12.56 5.94 -17.82
CA SER A 125 -12.21 4.87 -18.75
C SER A 125 -13.00 3.58 -18.50
N GLU A 126 -13.26 3.24 -17.24
CA GLU A 126 -13.80 1.94 -16.83
C GLU A 126 -15.18 2.03 -16.15
N GLY A 127 -15.65 3.23 -15.82
CA GLY A 127 -16.95 3.47 -15.16
C GLY A 127 -17.01 3.01 -13.70
N THR A 128 -15.90 2.53 -13.14
CA THR A 128 -15.82 2.04 -11.76
C THR A 128 -14.41 2.18 -11.20
N LEU A 129 -14.33 2.35 -9.87
CA LEU A 129 -13.08 2.29 -9.10
C LEU A 129 -13.00 1.02 -8.25
N SER A 130 -13.85 0.04 -8.55
CA SER A 130 -13.93 -1.22 -7.83
C SER A 130 -12.75 -2.11 -8.15
N ILE A 131 -12.11 -2.64 -7.11
CA ILE A 131 -11.02 -3.62 -7.23
C ILE A 131 -11.50 -5.06 -7.40
N ARG A 132 -12.82 -5.28 -7.46
CA ARG A 132 -13.41 -6.64 -7.58
C ARG A 132 -13.21 -7.27 -8.97
N HIS A 133 -12.88 -6.46 -9.97
CA HIS A 133 -12.75 -6.89 -11.36
C HIS A 133 -11.51 -6.28 -12.02
N ILE A 134 -10.32 -6.65 -11.54
CA ILE A 134 -9.04 -6.33 -12.17
C ILE A 134 -8.61 -7.51 -13.02
N ASP A 135 -9.28 -7.65 -14.17
CA ASP A 135 -9.16 -8.76 -15.13
C ASP A 135 -8.56 -8.34 -16.48
N THR A 136 -8.64 -7.06 -16.84
CA THR A 136 -8.02 -6.50 -18.03
C THR A 136 -6.69 -5.81 -17.74
N LEU A 137 -5.78 -5.82 -18.72
CA LEU A 137 -4.48 -5.12 -18.60
C LEU A 137 -4.66 -3.63 -18.29
N ARG A 138 -5.68 -2.98 -18.89
CA ARG A 138 -5.96 -1.56 -18.65
C ARG A 138 -6.35 -1.28 -17.20
N ARG A 139 -7.25 -2.07 -16.62
CA ARG A 139 -7.65 -1.94 -15.21
C ARG A 139 -6.48 -2.23 -14.27
N GLU A 140 -5.68 -3.22 -14.61
CA GLU A 140 -4.50 -3.59 -13.84
C GLU A 140 -3.44 -2.47 -13.83
N LEU A 141 -3.21 -1.81 -14.96
CA LEU A 141 -2.31 -0.67 -15.04
C LEU A 141 -2.82 0.52 -14.21
N PHE A 142 -4.11 0.87 -14.32
CA PHE A 142 -4.70 1.92 -13.46
C PHE A 142 -4.55 1.58 -11.99
N TYR A 143 -4.84 0.34 -11.62
CA TYR A 143 -4.72 -0.15 -10.26
C TYR A 143 -3.30 0.01 -9.71
N TRP A 144 -2.27 -0.43 -10.44
CA TRP A 144 -0.88 -0.30 -9.99
C TRP A 144 -0.39 1.15 -9.93
N VAL A 145 -0.81 2.00 -10.87
CA VAL A 145 -0.50 3.45 -10.84
C VAL A 145 -1.16 4.10 -9.62
N VAL A 146 -2.44 3.81 -9.36
CA VAL A 146 -3.13 4.29 -8.16
C VAL A 146 -2.37 3.82 -6.92
N ILE A 147 -1.99 2.56 -6.83
CA ILE A 147 -1.24 2.05 -5.67
C ILE A 147 0.05 2.85 -5.48
N LEU A 148 0.87 3.02 -6.51
CA LEU A 148 2.11 3.80 -6.42
C LEU A 148 1.84 5.23 -5.92
N CYS A 149 0.85 5.92 -6.49
CA CYS A 149 0.48 7.27 -6.05
C CYS A 149 -0.03 7.30 -4.59
N THR A 150 -0.80 6.30 -4.16
CA THR A 150 -1.27 6.22 -2.76
C THR A 150 -0.13 5.97 -1.78
N PHE A 151 0.92 5.26 -2.20
CA PHE A 151 2.11 5.05 -1.38
C PHE A 151 2.92 6.33 -1.25
N ALA A 152 3.23 7.00 -2.35
CA ALA A 152 3.96 8.28 -2.31
C ALA A 152 3.19 9.35 -1.51
N LEU A 153 1.88 9.49 -1.77
CA LEU A 153 1.01 10.37 -0.98
C LEU A 153 1.01 10.00 0.50
N GLY A 154 0.93 8.71 0.81
CA GLY A 154 0.85 8.22 2.17
C GLY A 154 2.12 8.45 2.98
N THR A 155 3.30 8.33 2.36
CA THR A 155 4.57 8.73 3.00
C THR A 155 4.58 10.24 3.23
N ALA A 156 4.35 11.05 2.18
CA ALA A 156 4.37 12.51 2.31
C ALA A 156 3.39 13.04 3.36
N ALA A 157 2.19 12.48 3.42
CA ALA A 157 1.17 12.84 4.41
C ALA A 157 1.53 12.33 5.83
N GLY A 158 2.21 11.19 5.92
CA GLY A 158 2.76 10.65 7.17
C GLY A 158 3.79 11.62 7.75
N ASP A 159 4.81 11.95 6.98
CA ASP A 159 5.91 12.83 7.40
C ASP A 159 5.41 14.26 7.65
N LEU A 160 4.46 14.73 6.84
CA LEU A 160 3.79 16.00 7.10
C LEU A 160 3.14 16.00 8.49
N ALA A 161 2.48 14.91 8.87
CA ALA A 161 1.82 14.80 10.16
C ALA A 161 2.82 14.65 11.32
N THR A 162 3.81 13.76 11.18
CA THR A 162 4.73 13.43 12.27
C THR A 162 5.82 14.48 12.46
N GLU A 163 6.36 15.03 11.37
CA GLU A 163 7.50 15.96 11.39
C GLU A 163 7.06 17.42 11.27
N ALA A 164 6.38 17.78 10.18
CA ALA A 164 6.07 19.18 9.90
C ALA A 164 4.98 19.76 10.82
N LEU A 165 3.99 18.95 11.19
CA LEU A 165 2.97 19.30 12.18
C LEU A 165 3.39 18.96 13.63
N GLY A 166 4.50 18.23 13.80
CA GLY A 166 5.07 17.90 15.11
C GLY A 166 4.22 16.96 15.96
N LEU A 167 3.35 16.13 15.36
CA LEU A 167 2.58 15.14 16.11
C LEU A 167 3.48 14.05 16.73
N GLY A 168 4.60 13.75 16.07
CA GLY A 168 5.47 12.63 16.40
C GLY A 168 4.83 11.26 16.09
N PHE A 169 5.68 10.22 16.06
CA PHE A 169 5.29 8.89 15.57
C PHE A 169 4.17 8.23 16.38
N SER A 170 4.19 8.35 17.71
CA SER A 170 3.19 7.73 18.59
C SER A 170 1.77 8.26 18.32
N TRP A 171 1.61 9.59 18.25
CA TRP A 171 0.31 10.18 17.93
C TRP A 171 -0.04 9.99 16.46
N GLY A 172 0.93 9.94 15.55
CA GLY A 172 0.72 9.53 14.17
C GLY A 172 0.00 8.17 14.07
N VAL A 173 0.54 7.14 14.74
CA VAL A 173 -0.07 5.80 14.78
C VAL A 173 -1.51 5.85 15.33
N VAL A 174 -1.74 6.58 16.42
CA VAL A 174 -3.07 6.71 17.03
C VAL A 174 -4.05 7.41 16.10
N VAL A 175 -3.66 8.53 15.49
CA VAL A 175 -4.53 9.33 14.61
C VAL A 175 -4.86 8.57 13.34
N PHE A 176 -3.87 8.01 12.65
CA PHE A 176 -4.13 7.24 11.42
C PHE A 176 -4.92 5.96 11.71
N GLY A 177 -4.63 5.28 12.82
CA GLY A 177 -5.42 4.13 13.29
C GLY A 177 -6.88 4.50 13.57
N ALA A 178 -7.12 5.64 14.24
CA ALA A 178 -8.46 6.14 14.51
C ALA A 178 -9.20 6.53 13.22
N LEU A 179 -8.52 7.15 12.24
CA LEU A 179 -9.11 7.49 10.94
C LEU A 179 -9.48 6.24 10.14
N ILE A 180 -8.66 5.18 10.18
CA ILE A 180 -8.99 3.90 9.56
C ILE A 180 -10.20 3.26 10.24
N ALA A 181 -10.24 3.25 11.58
CA ALA A 181 -11.38 2.72 12.33
C ALA A 181 -12.67 3.51 12.05
N ALA A 182 -12.59 4.84 11.96
CA ALA A 182 -13.71 5.70 11.59
C ALA A 182 -14.19 5.42 10.15
N THR A 183 -13.25 5.20 9.22
CA THR A 183 -13.58 4.85 7.82
C THR A 183 -14.27 3.49 7.75
N ALA A 184 -13.80 2.51 8.53
CA ALA A 184 -14.44 1.19 8.64
C ALA A 184 -15.85 1.32 9.23
N ALA A 185 -16.02 2.07 10.32
CA ALA A 185 -17.33 2.33 10.92
C ALA A 185 -18.29 3.02 9.94
N ALA A 186 -17.81 4.01 9.18
CA ALA A 186 -18.60 4.67 8.14
C ALA A 186 -19.05 3.69 7.04
N ALA A 187 -18.19 2.74 6.65
CA ALA A 187 -18.57 1.68 5.71
C ALA A 187 -19.67 0.77 6.26
N TYR A 188 -19.63 0.43 7.55
CA TYR A 188 -20.70 -0.31 8.23
C TYR A 188 -22.02 0.47 8.29
N LEU A 189 -21.94 1.80 8.39
CA LEU A 189 -23.11 2.69 8.38
C LEU A 189 -23.69 2.96 6.99
N GLY A 190 -23.16 2.32 5.94
CA GLY A 190 -23.71 2.38 4.58
C GLY A 190 -23.04 3.39 3.64
N VAL A 191 -21.89 3.98 4.02
CA VAL A 191 -21.06 4.74 3.07
C VAL A 191 -20.58 3.82 1.95
N ASN A 192 -20.40 4.38 0.75
CA ASN A 192 -19.95 3.65 -0.43
C ASN A 192 -18.67 2.84 -0.12
N ARG A 193 -18.76 1.51 -0.22
CA ARG A 193 -17.67 0.57 0.13
C ARG A 193 -16.41 0.79 -0.70
N VAL A 194 -16.53 1.23 -1.95
CA VAL A 194 -15.36 1.50 -2.82
C VAL A 194 -14.61 2.74 -2.33
N LEU A 195 -15.34 3.79 -1.96
CA LEU A 195 -14.75 5.01 -1.42
C LEU A 195 -14.11 4.73 -0.04
N ALA A 196 -14.81 4.04 0.84
CA ALA A 196 -14.27 3.66 2.14
C ALA A 196 -13.01 2.78 2.01
N PHE A 197 -12.99 1.85 1.05
CA PHE A 197 -11.81 1.06 0.74
C PHE A 197 -10.62 1.93 0.37
N TRP A 198 -10.77 2.87 -0.57
CA TRP A 198 -9.66 3.72 -1.01
C TRP A 198 -9.16 4.66 0.07
N ILE A 199 -10.07 5.24 0.88
CA ILE A 199 -9.67 6.06 2.03
C ILE A 199 -8.87 5.23 3.03
N ALA A 200 -9.39 4.06 3.44
CA ALA A 200 -8.67 3.17 4.35
C ALA A 200 -7.33 2.74 3.75
N TYR A 201 -7.29 2.40 2.46
CA TYR A 201 -6.07 2.00 1.76
C TYR A 201 -5.02 3.10 1.75
N ILE A 202 -5.39 4.35 1.46
CA ILE A 202 -4.49 5.51 1.54
C ILE A 202 -3.96 5.67 2.97
N LEU A 203 -4.84 5.63 3.97
CA LEU A 203 -4.48 5.83 5.38
C LEU A 203 -3.61 4.71 5.97
N THR A 204 -3.63 3.50 5.39
CA THR A 204 -2.74 2.42 5.87
C THR A 204 -1.26 2.75 5.68
N ARG A 205 -0.90 3.56 4.68
CA ARG A 205 0.50 3.92 4.45
C ARG A 205 1.06 4.86 5.53
N PRO A 206 0.48 6.03 5.82
CA PRO A 206 0.99 6.90 6.87
C PRO A 206 0.94 6.22 8.24
N LEU A 207 -0.05 5.34 8.49
CA LEU A 207 -0.05 4.47 9.68
C LEU A 207 1.20 3.58 9.71
N GLY A 208 1.48 2.89 8.60
CA GLY A 208 2.61 1.97 8.48
C GLY A 208 3.97 2.65 8.59
N ALA A 209 4.11 3.86 8.02
CA ALA A 209 5.29 4.72 8.12
C ALA A 209 5.50 5.14 9.58
N SER A 210 4.48 5.76 10.20
CA SER A 210 4.52 6.15 11.62
C SER A 210 4.83 4.98 12.54
N LEU A 211 4.31 3.78 12.26
CA LEU A 211 4.61 2.57 13.03
C LEU A 211 6.05 2.09 12.80
N GLY A 212 6.53 2.16 11.55
CA GLY A 212 7.90 1.84 11.19
C GLY A 212 8.89 2.71 11.93
N ASP A 213 8.71 4.03 11.83
CA ASP A 213 9.53 5.02 12.51
C ASP A 213 9.47 4.89 14.02
N LEU A 214 8.27 4.70 14.58
CA LEU A 214 8.10 4.49 16.00
C LEU A 214 8.94 3.30 16.48
N LEU A 215 9.10 2.25 15.69
CA LEU A 215 9.87 1.06 16.08
C LEU A 215 11.35 1.19 15.74
N SER A 216 11.69 1.76 14.58
CA SER A 216 13.04 1.82 14.03
C SER A 216 13.87 2.97 14.61
N GLN A 217 13.29 4.18 14.69
CA GLN A 217 14.00 5.42 15.02
C GLN A 217 14.47 5.45 16.46
N SER A 218 15.50 6.27 16.73
CA SER A 218 16.05 6.42 18.07
C SER A 218 15.05 7.09 19.03
N ARG A 219 15.26 6.87 20.34
CA ARG A 219 14.45 7.51 21.40
C ARG A 219 14.53 9.04 21.39
N THR A 220 15.61 9.60 20.86
CA THR A 220 15.79 11.05 20.72
C THR A 220 14.79 11.65 19.72
N TYR A 221 14.42 10.89 18.67
CA TYR A 221 13.41 11.29 17.69
C TYR A 221 11.99 10.79 18.05
N GLY A 222 11.81 10.21 19.23
CA GLY A 222 10.51 9.69 19.68
C GLY A 222 10.19 8.24 19.26
N GLY A 223 11.17 7.51 18.71
CA GLY A 223 11.07 6.07 18.43
C GLY A 223 11.47 5.18 19.62
N VAL A 224 11.30 3.86 19.48
CA VAL A 224 11.62 2.85 20.50
C VAL A 224 13.10 2.46 20.46
N GLY A 225 13.72 2.54 19.28
CA GLY A 225 15.14 2.31 19.05
C GLY A 225 15.50 0.86 18.72
N PHE A 226 14.61 0.07 18.08
CA PHE A 226 14.96 -1.27 17.63
C PHE A 226 15.89 -1.27 16.41
N GLY A 227 16.00 -0.15 15.70
CA GLY A 227 16.79 -0.02 14.48
C GLY A 227 16.06 -0.52 13.22
N THR A 228 16.43 0.05 12.08
CA THR A 228 15.81 -0.20 10.76
C THR A 228 15.94 -1.66 10.33
N VAL A 229 17.08 -2.30 10.56
CA VAL A 229 17.36 -3.69 10.15
C VAL A 229 16.46 -4.69 10.88
N TYR A 230 16.47 -4.68 12.22
CA TYR A 230 15.71 -5.65 13.02
C TYR A 230 14.21 -5.48 12.82
N THR A 231 13.75 -4.23 12.71
CA THR A 231 12.35 -3.91 12.38
C THR A 231 11.99 -4.48 11.01
N SER A 232 12.73 -4.14 9.94
CA SER A 232 12.47 -4.63 8.58
C SER A 232 12.42 -6.16 8.49
N VAL A 233 13.41 -6.85 9.08
CA VAL A 233 13.49 -8.32 9.06
C VAL A 233 12.31 -8.95 9.80
N GLY A 234 11.95 -8.43 10.98
CA GLY A 234 10.83 -8.95 11.76
C GLY A 234 9.49 -8.85 11.01
N PHE A 235 9.22 -7.70 10.40
CA PHE A 235 8.01 -7.51 9.60
C PHE A 235 8.03 -8.36 8.32
N LEU A 236 9.18 -8.48 7.63
CA LEU A 236 9.30 -9.31 6.43
C LEU A 236 9.03 -10.80 6.75
N VAL A 237 9.57 -11.32 7.85
CA VAL A 237 9.29 -12.69 8.31
C VAL A 237 7.79 -12.89 8.56
N LEU A 238 7.13 -11.91 9.20
CA LEU A 238 5.69 -11.99 9.45
C LEU A 238 4.87 -11.93 8.16
N ILE A 239 5.26 -11.10 7.19
CA ILE A 239 4.64 -11.06 5.85
C ILE A 239 4.78 -12.43 5.18
N ILE A 240 5.98 -13.00 5.16
CA ILE A 240 6.22 -14.32 4.54
C ILE A 240 5.34 -15.38 5.22
N ALA A 241 5.28 -15.41 6.56
CA ALA A 241 4.44 -16.34 7.29
C ALA A 241 2.95 -16.18 6.94
N LEU A 242 2.43 -14.96 6.90
CA LEU A 242 1.04 -14.70 6.53
C LEU A 242 0.73 -15.05 5.07
N VAL A 243 1.64 -14.73 4.14
CA VAL A 243 1.50 -15.08 2.72
C VAL A 243 1.49 -16.59 2.54
N VAL A 244 2.36 -17.32 3.25
CA VAL A 244 2.36 -18.79 3.25
C VAL A 244 1.06 -19.35 3.83
N LEU A 245 0.59 -18.83 4.97
CA LEU A 245 -0.68 -19.24 5.58
C LEU A 245 -1.87 -19.02 4.65
N VAL A 246 -1.95 -17.85 3.99
CA VAL A 246 -3.00 -17.53 3.02
C VAL A 246 -2.87 -18.38 1.76
N SER A 247 -1.65 -18.71 1.33
CA SER A 247 -1.43 -19.57 0.15
C SER A 247 -1.81 -21.04 0.41
N ILE A 248 -1.66 -21.51 1.66
CA ILE A 248 -2.04 -22.87 2.06
C ILE A 248 -3.55 -22.97 2.33
N ARG A 249 -4.16 -21.94 2.93
CA ARG A 249 -5.61 -21.88 3.14
C ARG A 249 -6.31 -21.56 1.81
N LYS A 250 -6.74 -22.60 1.09
CA LYS A 250 -7.71 -22.42 -0.01
C LYS A 250 -8.94 -21.69 0.53
N PRO A 251 -9.51 -20.70 -0.19
CA PRO A 251 -10.78 -20.09 0.20
C PRO A 251 -11.83 -21.20 0.33
N SER A 252 -12.34 -21.42 1.55
CA SER A 252 -13.48 -22.31 1.74
C SER A 252 -14.73 -21.58 1.23
N ALA A 253 -15.63 -22.31 0.58
CA ALA A 253 -16.82 -21.77 -0.09
C ALA A 253 -17.81 -21.01 0.85
N GLU A 254 -17.55 -20.99 2.16
CA GLU A 254 -18.35 -20.26 3.16
C GLU A 254 -18.08 -18.74 3.19
N ASP A 255 -16.85 -18.27 2.92
CA ASP A 255 -16.54 -16.83 2.96
C ASP A 255 -17.25 -16.03 1.87
N SER A 256 -17.67 -16.70 0.79
CA SER A 256 -18.44 -16.09 -0.30
C SER A 256 -19.88 -15.71 0.09
N ARG A 257 -20.44 -16.28 1.18
CA ARG A 257 -21.75 -15.89 1.71
C ARG A 257 -21.69 -14.69 2.64
N THR A 258 -20.62 -14.55 3.41
CA THR A 258 -20.43 -13.42 4.33
C THR A 258 -20.14 -12.11 3.58
N ALA A 259 -19.56 -12.19 2.38
CA ALA A 259 -19.32 -11.06 1.49
C ALA A 259 -20.59 -10.48 0.81
N GLN A 260 -21.78 -11.07 1.06
CA GLN A 260 -23.08 -10.57 0.60
C GLN A 260 -23.80 -9.67 1.63
N ILE A 261 -23.25 -9.49 2.83
CA ILE A 261 -23.78 -8.54 3.83
C ILE A 261 -22.93 -7.28 3.88
#